data_AF-A0A7X6KXM5-F1
#
_entry.id   AF-A0A7X6KXM5-F1
#
_cell.length_a   1.000
_cell.length_b   1.000
_cell.length_c   1.000
_cell.angle_alpha   90.00
_cell.angle_beta   90.00
_cell.angle_gamma   90.00
#
_symmetry.space_group_name_H-M   'P 1'
#
loop_
_entity.id
_entity.type
_entity.pdbx_description
1 polymer ?
#
loop_
_entity_poly.entity_id
_entity_poly.type
_entity_poly.pdbx_seq_one_letter_code
_entity_poly.pdbx_strand_id
1 'polypeptide(L)'
;MSRDPIDALGVALDHLALMERHRTVGDLAMPVVFDAVCMRLSSAIEALSNVPRDWLDEAFGERWPQIRATRNVIAHVYDQIEEQVIRDVVDRELIELTAGVRRMIDRHAPGLEPELP
;
A
#
# COMPACT_ATOMS: atom_id res chain seq x y z
N MET A 1 -12.48 18.75 -0.65
CA MET A 1 -12.28 18.59 -2.11
C MET A 1 -12.35 17.11 -2.40
N SER A 2 -13.36 16.66 -3.14
CA SER A 2 -13.40 15.27 -3.62
C SER A 2 -12.26 15.15 -4.63
N ARG A 3 -11.16 14.47 -4.25
CA ARG A 3 -10.12 14.10 -5.22
C ARG A 3 -10.72 13.09 -6.18
N ASP A 4 -10.31 13.14 -7.44
CA ASP A 4 -10.70 12.15 -8.42
C ASP A 4 -10.29 10.76 -7.89
N PRO A 5 -11.19 9.75 -7.88
CA PRO A 5 -10.81 8.36 -7.59
C PRO A 5 -9.57 7.88 -8.34
N ILE A 6 -9.36 8.36 -9.57
CA ILE A 6 -8.19 8.05 -10.39
C ILE A 6 -6.94 8.72 -9.82
N ASP A 7 -7.02 9.96 -9.34
CA ASP A 7 -5.89 10.62 -8.64
C ASP A 7 -5.49 9.83 -7.39
N ALA A 8 -6.48 9.37 -6.61
CA ALA A 8 -6.22 8.57 -5.41
C ALA A 8 -5.56 7.22 -5.75
N LEU A 9 -5.97 6.60 -6.86
CA LEU A 9 -5.32 5.43 -7.43
C LEU A 9 -3.88 5.70 -7.87
N GLY A 10 -3.63 6.83 -8.54
CA GLY A 10 -2.29 7.23 -8.97
C GLY A 10 -1.35 7.42 -7.79
N VAL A 11 -1.80 8.15 -6.76
CA VAL A 11 -1.02 8.33 -5.52
C VAL A 11 -0.70 7.00 -4.85
N ALA A 12 -1.67 6.07 -4.80
CA ALA A 12 -1.43 4.73 -4.25
C ALA A 12 -0.38 3.97 -5.09
N LEU A 13 -0.49 4.02 -6.42
CA LEU A 13 0.42 3.38 -7.36
C LEU A 13 1.86 3.91 -7.21
N ASP A 14 2.04 5.22 -7.04
CA ASP A 14 3.36 5.84 -6.86
C ASP A 14 4.04 5.37 -5.57
N HIS A 15 3.27 5.31 -4.48
CA HIS A 15 3.79 4.79 -3.21
C HIS A 15 4.20 3.33 -3.34
N LEU A 16 3.40 2.50 -4.02
CA LEU A 16 3.73 1.10 -4.26
C LEU A 16 4.98 0.94 -5.14
N ALA A 17 5.14 1.78 -6.15
CA ALA A 17 6.31 1.75 -7.03
C ALA A 17 7.60 2.21 -6.31
N LEU A 18 7.53 3.25 -5.48
CA LEU A 18 8.66 3.70 -4.63
C LEU A 18 9.06 2.64 -3.60
N MET A 19 8.09 1.97 -3.02
CA MET A 19 8.30 0.87 -2.08
C MET A 19 9.04 -0.29 -2.72
N GLU A 20 8.67 -0.69 -3.94
CA GLU A 20 9.39 -1.70 -4.71
C GLU A 20 10.84 -1.25 -4.97
N ARG A 21 11.07 0.02 -5.33
CA ARG A 21 12.42 0.58 -5.46
C ARG A 21 13.24 0.46 -4.16
N HIS A 22 12.65 0.69 -2.99
CA HIS A 22 13.37 0.51 -1.73
C HIS A 22 13.81 -0.94 -1.52
N ARG A 23 12.99 -1.92 -1.91
CA ARG A 23 13.32 -3.35 -1.84
C ARG A 23 14.37 -3.80 -2.83
N THR A 24 14.51 -3.12 -3.97
CA THR A 24 15.60 -3.41 -4.91
C THR A 24 16.93 -2.83 -4.46
N VAL A 25 16.92 -1.74 -3.71
CA VAL A 25 18.13 -1.07 -3.20
C VAL A 25 18.68 -1.74 -1.93
N GLY A 26 17.83 -2.36 -1.11
CA GLY A 26 18.29 -3.02 0.11
C GLY A 26 17.31 -4.04 0.69
N ASP A 27 17.80 -4.83 1.64
CA ASP A 27 17.02 -5.83 2.36
C ASP A 27 16.12 -5.15 3.39
N LEU A 28 14.90 -5.66 3.59
CA LEU A 28 14.04 -5.24 4.68
C LEU A 28 14.80 -5.31 6.03
N ALA A 29 15.75 -6.23 6.21
CA ALA A 29 16.60 -6.38 7.41
C ALA A 29 17.29 -5.08 7.84
N MET A 30 17.46 -4.14 6.91
CA MET A 30 17.96 -2.81 7.18
C MET A 30 16.85 -1.91 7.73
N PRO A 31 17.01 -1.30 8.92
CA PRO A 31 15.97 -0.44 9.52
C PRO A 31 15.49 0.67 8.59
N VAL A 32 16.40 1.32 7.85
CA VAL A 32 16.05 2.39 6.90
C VAL A 32 15.16 1.89 5.75
N VAL A 33 15.41 0.68 5.24
CA VAL A 33 14.59 0.08 4.17
C VAL A 33 13.23 -0.32 4.72
N PHE A 34 13.21 -0.93 5.90
CA PHE A 34 11.98 -1.29 6.59
C PHE A 34 11.09 -0.08 6.86
N ASP A 35 11.63 0.99 7.43
CA ASP A 35 10.91 2.23 7.72
C ASP A 35 10.35 2.86 6.44
N ALA A 36 11.16 2.88 5.36
CA ALA A 36 10.73 3.38 4.07
C ALA A 36 9.55 2.56 3.51
N VAL A 37 9.63 1.23 3.56
CA VAL A 37 8.55 0.33 3.11
C VAL A 37 7.30 0.52 3.95
N CYS A 38 7.41 0.55 5.28
CA CYS A 38 6.31 0.79 6.21
C CYS A 38 5.61 2.13 5.94
N MET A 39 6.39 3.20 5.72
CA MET A 39 5.87 4.51 5.36
C MET A 39 5.12 4.46 4.02
N ARG A 40 5.73 3.89 2.98
CA ARG A 40 5.11 3.81 1.65
C ARG A 40 3.83 2.97 1.67
N LEU A 41 3.83 1.83 2.34
CA LEU A 41 2.65 0.98 2.52
C LEU A 41 1.51 1.73 3.23
N SER A 42 1.84 2.44 4.32
CA SER A 42 0.85 3.24 5.06
C SER A 42 0.26 4.35 4.18
N SER A 43 1.09 5.05 3.40
CA SER A 43 0.64 6.09 2.48
C SER A 43 -0.22 5.55 1.33
N ALA A 44 0.10 4.39 0.78
CA ALA A 44 -0.72 3.73 -0.23
C ALA A 44 -2.12 3.37 0.31
N ILE A 45 -2.19 2.78 1.50
CA ILE A 45 -3.46 2.43 2.16
C ILE A 45 -4.30 3.70 2.47
N GLU A 46 -3.64 4.78 2.87
CA GLU A 46 -4.31 6.07 3.10
C GLU A 46 -4.89 6.66 1.81
N ALA A 47 -4.13 6.63 0.72
CA ALA A 47 -4.60 7.09 -0.58
C ALA A 47 -5.83 6.29 -1.04
N LEU A 48 -5.78 4.96 -0.92
CA LEU A 48 -6.89 4.05 -1.25
C LEU A 48 -8.13 4.28 -0.40
N SER A 49 -8.01 4.85 0.80
CA SER A 49 -9.17 5.20 1.62
C SER A 49 -10.03 6.31 1.01
N ASN A 50 -9.55 6.99 -0.04
CA ASN A 50 -10.31 7.96 -0.82
C ASN A 50 -10.91 7.39 -2.12
N VAL A 51 -10.68 6.11 -2.42
CA VAL A 51 -11.27 5.41 -3.57
C VAL A 51 -12.70 4.98 -3.24
N PRO A 52 -13.63 4.96 -4.21
CA PRO A 52 -14.97 4.43 -4.05
C PRO A 52 -15.01 3.03 -3.42
N ARG A 53 -15.97 2.82 -2.50
CA ARG A 53 -16.10 1.58 -1.71
C ARG A 53 -16.34 0.35 -2.59
N ASP A 54 -17.12 0.51 -3.65
CA ASP A 54 -17.40 -0.50 -4.67
C ASP A 54 -16.12 -0.98 -5.37
N TRP A 55 -15.20 -0.08 -5.73
CA TRP A 55 -13.92 -0.48 -6.33
C TRP A 55 -13.05 -1.27 -5.34
N LEU A 56 -13.05 -0.85 -4.07
CA LEU A 56 -12.34 -1.54 -3.00
C LEU A 56 -12.95 -2.92 -2.71
N ASP A 57 -14.29 -3.04 -2.73
CA ASP A 57 -14.99 -4.32 -2.57
C ASP A 57 -14.72 -5.27 -3.73
N GLU A 58 -14.71 -4.77 -4.97
CA GLU A 58 -14.34 -5.58 -6.13
C GLU A 58 -12.89 -6.10 -6.06
N ALA A 59 -11.97 -5.28 -5.55
CA ALA A 59 -10.55 -5.59 -5.54
C ALA A 59 -10.11 -6.45 -4.35
N PHE A 60 -10.68 -6.20 -3.17
CA PHE A 60 -10.25 -6.79 -1.89
C PHE A 60 -11.37 -7.54 -1.17
N GLY A 61 -12.63 -7.30 -1.52
CA GLY A 61 -13.80 -7.86 -0.84
C GLY A 61 -13.78 -7.59 0.66
N GLU A 62 -14.08 -8.63 1.44
CA GLU A 62 -14.11 -8.59 2.91
C GLU A 62 -12.74 -8.36 3.56
N ARG A 63 -11.66 -8.33 2.77
CA ARG A 63 -10.28 -8.16 3.28
C ARG A 63 -9.86 -6.71 3.45
N TRP A 64 -10.60 -5.77 2.85
CA TRP A 64 -10.26 -4.35 2.91
C TRP A 64 -10.14 -3.81 4.35
N PRO A 65 -11.03 -4.13 5.30
CA PRO A 65 -10.87 -3.71 6.69
C PRO A 65 -9.56 -4.17 7.34
N GLN A 66 -9.11 -5.39 7.04
CA GLN A 66 -7.86 -5.95 7.57
C GLN A 66 -6.64 -5.24 6.95
N ILE A 67 -6.64 -5.04 5.62
CA ILE A 67 -5.60 -4.27 4.92
C ILE A 67 -5.49 -2.86 5.51
N ARG A 68 -6.64 -2.20 5.72
CA ARG A 68 -6.68 -0.87 6.34
C ARG A 68 -6.17 -0.87 7.78
N ALA A 69 -6.44 -1.93 8.55
CA ALA A 69 -5.95 -2.07 9.91
C ALA A 69 -4.41 -2.20 9.97
N THR A 70 -3.77 -2.76 8.94
CA THR A 70 -2.29 -2.84 8.83
C THR A 70 -1.63 -1.46 8.95
N ARG A 71 -2.24 -0.40 8.41
CA ARG A 71 -1.75 0.98 8.60
C ARG A 71 -1.68 1.37 10.07
N ASN A 72 -2.69 0.99 10.87
CA ASN A 72 -2.72 1.29 12.30
C ASN A 72 -1.68 0.47 13.06
N VAL A 73 -1.46 -0.79 12.66
CA VAL A 73 -0.37 -1.61 13.18
C VAL A 73 0.96 -0.90 12.90
N ILE A 74 1.27 -0.56 11.65
CA ILE A 74 2.53 0.12 11.30
C ILE A 74 2.72 1.44 12.08
N ALA A 75 1.67 2.24 12.23
CA ALA A 75 1.74 3.54 12.92
C ALA A 75 1.99 3.43 14.44
N HIS A 76 1.57 2.34 15.08
CA HIS A 76 1.60 2.21 16.55
C HIS A 76 2.69 1.28 17.08
N VAL A 77 3.39 0.54 16.22
CA VAL A 77 4.09 -0.68 16.64
C VAL A 77 5.59 -0.53 16.85
N TYR A 78 6.18 0.63 16.56
CA TYR A 78 7.62 0.86 16.81
C TYR A 78 8.08 0.59 18.25
N ASP A 79 7.16 0.51 19.24
CA ASP A 79 7.49 0.25 20.64
C ASP A 79 7.12 -1.14 21.19
N GLN A 80 6.32 -1.99 20.49
CA GLN A 80 5.61 -3.11 21.19
C GLN A 80 5.53 -4.48 20.50
N ILE A 81 5.81 -4.63 19.20
CA ILE A 81 5.75 -5.95 18.53
C ILE A 81 7.13 -6.32 17.99
N GLU A 82 7.46 -7.61 18.05
CA GLU A 82 8.67 -8.16 17.45
C GLU A 82 8.76 -7.79 15.96
N GLU A 83 9.88 -7.19 15.58
CA GLU A 83 10.17 -6.69 14.23
C GLU A 83 9.90 -7.73 13.14
N GLN A 84 10.20 -9.01 13.42
CA GLN A 84 9.96 -10.14 12.52
C GLN A 84 8.48 -10.33 12.18
N VAL A 85 7.58 -10.17 13.14
CA VAL A 85 6.13 -10.32 12.91
C VAL A 85 5.63 -9.21 11.98
N ILE A 86 6.14 -8.00 12.13
CA ILE A 86 5.75 -6.88 11.28
C ILE A 86 6.27 -7.10 9.86
N ARG A 87 7.49 -7.61 9.70
CA ARG A 87 8.08 -7.93 8.39
C ARG A 87 7.22 -8.93 7.62
N ASP A 88 6.81 -10.03 8.27
CA ASP A 88 5.97 -11.06 7.64
C ASP A 88 4.58 -10.51 7.26
N VAL A 89 4.01 -9.65 8.11
CA VAL A 89 2.75 -8.97 7.80
C VAL A 89 2.94 -8.04 6.61
N VAL A 90 3.95 -7.18 6.63
CA VAL A 90 4.25 -6.25 5.55
C VAL A 90 4.45 -7.00 4.24
N ASP A 91 5.26 -8.06 4.20
CA ASP A 91 5.48 -8.88 2.99
C ASP A 91 4.20 -9.49 2.42
N ARG A 92 3.29 -9.99 3.27
CA ARG A 92 2.02 -10.53 2.80
C ARG A 92 1.10 -9.43 2.26
N GLU A 93 0.92 -8.36 3.03
CA GLU A 93 0.01 -7.27 2.66
C GLU A 93 0.50 -6.53 1.40
N LEU A 94 1.81 -6.44 1.20
CA LEU A 94 2.45 -5.88 0.02
C LEU A 94 2.00 -6.54 -1.28
N ILE A 95 2.06 -7.88 -1.32
CA ILE A 95 1.72 -8.66 -2.51
C ILE A 95 0.25 -8.44 -2.87
N GLU A 96 -0.61 -8.49 -1.85
CA GLU A 96 -2.06 -8.40 -2.03
C GLU A 96 -2.52 -7.00 -2.40
N LEU A 97 -1.95 -5.99 -1.76
CA LEU A 97 -2.23 -4.59 -2.06
C LEU A 97 -1.81 -4.24 -3.49
N THR A 98 -0.60 -4.64 -3.89
CA THR A 98 -0.09 -4.41 -5.24
C THR A 98 -0.99 -5.07 -6.29
N ALA A 99 -1.37 -6.33 -6.06
CA ALA A 99 -2.25 -7.04 -6.97
C ALA A 99 -3.66 -6.42 -7.04
N GLY A 100 -4.21 -5.97 -5.91
CA GLY A 100 -5.53 -5.34 -5.86
C GLY A 100 -5.56 -3.97 -6.55
N VAL A 101 -4.55 -3.13 -6.32
CA VAL A 101 -4.44 -1.83 -7.00
C VAL A 101 -4.30 -2.01 -8.52
N ARG A 102 -3.50 -2.97 -8.98
CA ARG A 102 -3.41 -3.27 -10.42
C ARG A 102 -4.75 -3.70 -11.02
N ARG A 103 -5.52 -4.56 -10.33
CA ARG A 103 -6.88 -4.94 -10.78
C ARG A 103 -7.81 -3.73 -10.88
N MET A 104 -7.70 -2.77 -9.96
CA MET A 104 -8.50 -1.54 -10.00
C MET A 104 -8.10 -0.66 -11.18
N ILE A 105 -6.80 -0.51 -11.44
CA ILE A 105 -6.28 0.24 -12.59
C ILE A 105 -6.77 -0.36 -13.90
N ASP A 106 -6.60 -1.68 -14.09
CA ASP A 106 -6.99 -2.38 -15.32
C ASP A 106 -8.47 -2.18 -15.66
N ARG A 107 -9.32 -2.00 -14.65
CA ARG A 107 -10.77 -1.83 -14.82
C ARG A 107 -11.21 -0.37 -14.94
N HIS A 108 -10.70 0.50 -14.08
CA HIS A 108 -11.26 1.84 -13.87
C HIS A 108 -10.38 2.96 -14.40
N ALA A 109 -9.09 2.70 -14.63
CA ALA A 109 -8.13 3.67 -15.14
C ALA A 109 -7.08 3.00 -16.06
N PRO A 110 -7.51 2.30 -17.14
CA PRO A 110 -6.57 1.58 -18.01
C PRO A 110 -5.54 2.55 -18.61
N GLY A 111 -4.25 2.23 -18.44
CA GLY A 111 -3.15 3.09 -18.87
C GLY A 111 -2.63 4.06 -17.82
N LEU A 112 -3.16 4.02 -16.58
CA LEU A 112 -2.54 4.70 -15.46
C LEU A 112 -1.20 4.04 -15.12
N GLU A 113 -0.13 4.82 -15.19
CA GLU A 113 1.25 4.42 -14.90
C GLU A 113 1.75 5.20 -13.67
N PRO A 114 2.71 4.67 -12.89
CA PRO A 114 3.28 5.40 -11.76
C PRO A 114 4.04 6.63 -12.25
N GLU A 115 3.69 7.80 -11.70
CA GLU A 115 4.39 9.06 -11.88
C GLU A 115 5.51 9.16 -10.82
N LEU A 116 6.54 8.33 -11.01
CA LEU A 116 7.67 8.27 -10.09
C LEU A 116 8.38 9.64 -10.02
N PRO A 117 8.64 10.17 -8.81
CA PRO A 117 9.55 11.31 -8.64
C PRO A 117 11.02 10.92 -8.91
#